data_AF-A0AAE3UT33-F1
#
_entry.id   AF-A0AAE3UT33-F1
#
_cell.length_a   1.000
_cell.length_b   1.000
_cell.length_c   1.000
_cell.angle_alpha   90.00
_cell.angle_beta   90.00
_cell.angle_gamma   90.00
#
_symmetry.space_group_name_H-M   'P 1'
#
loop_
_entity.id
_entity.type
_entity.pdbx_description
1 polymer ?
#
loop_
_entity_poly.entity_id
_entity_poly.type
_entity_poly.pdbx_seq_one_letter_code
_entity_poly.pdbx_strand_id
1 'polypeptide(L)'
;MKKRFMMFTLLATAFSGMVHADDAAIRQSLAKLGVQSTEIQPAPVAGMKTVLTNSGVLYVTEDGKHIIQGPMYDVSGASPVNVTNQLLMKHLNALEKEMIIYKAPQEKHVITVFTDITCGYCHKLHEEMKDYNALGITVRYLAFPRQGLDSQAEQDMKSIWCAKDKNKAFDDAMAGKGVKAATCDVDIANHYALGVQFGVSGTPAIVLSNGYVVPGYQGPKEMKEFLDAHAKQTSGK
;
A
#
# COMPACT_ATOMS: atom_id res chain seq x y z
N MET A 1 -79.22 7.54 -16.82
CA MET A 1 -78.23 8.33 -16.04
C MET A 1 -77.99 7.66 -14.69
N LYS A 2 -76.80 7.09 -14.45
CA LYS A 2 -76.08 7.08 -13.16
C LYS A 2 -74.74 6.37 -13.38
N LYS A 3 -73.67 7.14 -13.14
CA LYS A 3 -72.28 6.85 -13.54
C LYS A 3 -71.62 5.87 -12.58
N ARG A 4 -70.79 4.99 -13.15
CA ARG A 4 -69.77 4.16 -12.50
C ARG A 4 -68.77 5.02 -11.73
N PHE A 5 -68.31 4.56 -10.57
CA PHE A 5 -66.99 4.94 -10.05
C PHE A 5 -66.35 3.70 -9.42
N MET A 6 -65.31 3.20 -10.08
CA MET A 6 -64.50 2.06 -9.67
C MET A 6 -63.17 2.66 -9.22
N MET A 7 -62.89 2.59 -7.92
CA MET A 7 -61.73 3.24 -7.30
C MET A 7 -60.54 2.29 -7.36
N PHE A 8 -59.59 2.57 -8.26
CA PHE A 8 -58.33 1.86 -8.40
C PHE A 8 -57.33 2.41 -7.38
N THR A 9 -56.92 1.61 -6.40
CA THR A 9 -55.89 1.97 -5.42
C THR A 9 -54.51 1.73 -6.05
N LEU A 10 -53.81 2.81 -6.38
CA LEU A 10 -52.48 2.78 -6.97
C LEU A 10 -51.43 2.51 -5.87
N LEU A 11 -50.85 1.31 -5.87
CA LEU A 11 -49.76 0.92 -4.98
C LEU A 11 -48.46 1.56 -5.50
N ALA A 12 -48.02 2.67 -4.91
CA ALA A 12 -46.75 3.31 -5.24
C ALA A 12 -45.59 2.56 -4.55
N THR A 13 -45.02 1.57 -5.24
CA THR A 13 -43.72 1.00 -4.87
C THR A 13 -42.64 2.03 -5.15
N ALA A 14 -42.16 2.70 -4.10
CA ALA A 14 -40.95 3.52 -4.16
C ALA A 14 -39.75 2.60 -4.42
N PHE A 15 -39.27 2.58 -5.66
CA PHE A 15 -37.94 2.07 -5.98
C PHE A 15 -36.92 3.08 -5.43
N SER A 16 -36.41 2.83 -4.23
CA SER A 16 -35.19 3.49 -3.76
C SER A 16 -34.04 3.00 -4.64
N GLY A 17 -33.72 3.78 -5.68
CA GLY A 17 -32.47 3.60 -6.42
C GLY A 17 -31.30 3.72 -5.44
N MET A 18 -30.37 2.78 -5.48
CA MET A 18 -29.08 2.94 -4.79
C MET A 18 -28.36 4.11 -5.45
N VAL A 19 -28.45 5.27 -4.82
CA VAL A 19 -27.83 6.51 -5.26
C VAL A 19 -26.33 6.40 -5.01
N HIS A 20 -25.55 6.22 -6.08
CA HIS A 20 -24.09 6.32 -6.11
C HIS A 20 -23.59 7.80 -6.02
N ALA A 21 -24.19 8.65 -5.17
CA ALA A 21 -23.94 10.12 -5.19
C ALA A 21 -23.28 10.74 -3.94
N ASP A 22 -22.88 9.97 -2.92
CA ASP A 22 -22.69 10.53 -1.56
C ASP A 22 -21.23 10.71 -1.09
N ASP A 23 -20.28 10.91 -2.01
CA ASP A 23 -18.89 11.24 -1.65
C ASP A 23 -18.55 12.73 -1.87
N ALA A 24 -19.49 13.52 -2.42
CA ALA A 24 -19.25 14.91 -2.79
C ALA A 24 -18.87 15.79 -1.59
N ALA A 25 -19.53 15.59 -0.44
CA ALA A 25 -19.23 16.29 0.80
C ALA A 25 -17.80 16.02 1.29
N ILE A 26 -17.36 14.76 1.23
CA ILE A 26 -16.00 14.34 1.58
C ILE A 26 -14.99 15.02 0.65
N ARG A 27 -15.18 14.93 -0.67
CA ARG A 27 -14.28 15.55 -1.66
C ARG A 27 -14.18 17.07 -1.48
N GLN A 28 -15.31 17.73 -1.25
CA GLN A 28 -15.34 19.17 -1.01
C GLN A 28 -14.60 19.55 0.29
N SER A 29 -14.76 18.75 1.35
CA SER A 29 -14.06 18.94 2.63
C SER A 29 -12.54 18.79 2.46
N LEU A 30 -12.09 17.73 1.79
CA LEU A 30 -10.66 17.49 1.53
C LEU A 30 -10.04 18.56 0.62
N ALA A 31 -10.77 19.02 -0.39
CA ALA A 31 -10.32 20.10 -1.27
C ALA A 31 -10.04 21.41 -0.51
N LYS A 32 -10.84 21.73 0.53
CA LYS A 32 -10.60 22.90 1.39
C LYS A 32 -9.30 22.78 2.20
N LEU A 33 -8.85 21.54 2.45
CA LEU A 33 -7.58 21.24 3.12
C LEU A 33 -6.41 21.11 2.14
N GLY A 34 -6.63 21.28 0.84
CA GLY A 34 -5.62 21.05 -0.20
C GLY A 34 -5.28 19.56 -0.38
N VAL A 35 -6.09 18.64 0.14
CA VAL A 35 -5.85 17.20 0.06
C VAL A 35 -6.60 16.63 -1.14
N GLN A 36 -5.86 15.93 -2.01
CA GLN A 36 -6.47 15.17 -3.10
C GLN A 36 -6.70 13.72 -2.66
N SER A 37 -7.95 13.25 -2.79
CA SER A 37 -8.30 11.85 -2.59
C SER A 37 -8.13 11.08 -3.90
N THR A 38 -7.47 9.93 -3.87
CA THR A 38 -7.38 9.01 -5.01
C THR A 38 -8.56 8.05 -5.04
N GLU A 39 -9.05 7.62 -3.86
CA GLU A 39 -10.11 6.63 -3.75
C GLU A 39 -10.92 6.83 -2.47
N ILE A 40 -12.24 6.64 -2.53
CA ILE A 40 -13.16 6.69 -1.39
C ILE A 40 -13.94 5.38 -1.38
N GLN A 41 -13.96 4.68 -0.23
CA GLN A 41 -14.63 3.39 -0.06
C GLN A 41 -15.32 3.30 1.30
N PRO A 42 -16.30 2.41 1.48
CA PRO A 42 -16.85 2.13 2.80
C PRO A 42 -15.77 1.74 3.82
N ALA A 43 -15.89 2.24 5.05
CA ALA A 43 -15.09 1.74 6.17
C ALA A 43 -15.84 0.61 6.91
N PRO A 44 -15.15 -0.23 7.69
CA PRO A 44 -15.80 -1.20 8.58
C PRO A 44 -16.66 -0.57 9.69
N VAL A 45 -16.46 0.72 9.98
CA VAL A 45 -17.23 1.49 10.96
C VAL A 45 -18.37 2.22 10.25
N ALA A 46 -19.60 1.99 10.70
CA ALA A 46 -20.80 2.62 10.15
C ALA A 46 -20.73 4.15 10.24
N GLY A 47 -21.18 4.84 9.18
CA GLY A 47 -21.11 6.30 9.09
C GLY A 47 -19.72 6.85 8.75
N MET A 48 -18.75 5.99 8.41
CA MET A 48 -17.41 6.39 7.96
C MET A 48 -17.04 5.79 6.60
N LYS A 49 -16.19 6.50 5.87
CA LYS A 49 -15.51 6.07 4.65
C LYS A 49 -14.00 6.00 4.88
N THR A 50 -13.36 5.04 4.24
CA THR A 50 -11.91 4.98 4.07
C THR A 50 -11.54 5.82 2.85
N VAL A 51 -10.65 6.80 3.01
CA VAL A 51 -10.21 7.69 1.94
C VAL A 51 -8.71 7.56 1.76
N LEU A 52 -8.28 7.09 0.59
CA LEU A 52 -6.87 7.06 0.21
C LEU A 52 -6.45 8.42 -0.33
N THR A 53 -5.33 8.91 0.15
CA THR A 53 -4.71 10.17 -0.28
C THR A 53 -3.23 9.95 -0.51
N ASN A 54 -2.56 10.92 -1.14
CA ASN A 54 -1.11 10.89 -1.32
C ASN A 54 -0.33 11.13 -0.01
N SER A 55 -1.03 11.51 1.07
CA SER A 55 -0.45 11.81 2.39
C SER A 55 -0.84 10.78 3.46
N GLY A 56 -1.42 9.64 3.04
CA GLY A 56 -1.84 8.57 3.93
C GLY A 56 -3.33 8.21 3.78
N VAL A 57 -3.81 7.34 4.66
CA VAL A 57 -5.23 6.94 4.70
C VAL A 57 -5.95 7.75 5.78
N LEU A 58 -7.10 8.31 5.40
CA LEU A 58 -8.00 9.04 6.28
C LEU A 58 -9.31 8.26 6.44
N TYR A 59 -9.90 8.36 7.62
CA TYR A 59 -11.25 7.90 7.90
C TYR A 59 -12.14 9.12 8.07
N VAL A 60 -13.10 9.28 7.16
CA VAL A 60 -13.94 10.48 7.08
C VAL A 60 -15.39 10.08 7.30
N THR A 61 -16.08 10.82 8.16
CA THR A 61 -17.54 10.67 8.31
C THR A 61 -18.25 10.91 6.99
N GLU A 62 -19.38 10.23 6.73
CA GLU A 62 -20.09 10.33 5.44
C GLU A 62 -20.52 11.77 5.10
N ASP A 63 -20.80 12.59 6.12
CA ASP A 63 -21.12 14.01 5.94
C ASP A 63 -19.90 14.93 5.72
N GLY A 64 -18.68 14.36 5.69
CA GLY A 64 -17.43 15.06 5.42
C GLY A 64 -16.92 15.97 6.54
N LYS A 65 -17.57 15.99 7.72
CA LYS A 65 -17.28 16.99 8.76
C LYS A 65 -16.14 16.61 9.70
N HIS A 66 -15.92 15.31 9.92
CA HIS A 66 -14.87 14.81 10.80
C HIS A 66 -13.93 13.89 10.04
N ILE A 67 -12.63 14.08 10.29
CA ILE A 67 -11.52 13.35 9.69
C ILE A 67 -10.68 12.78 10.83
N ILE A 68 -10.35 11.49 10.75
CA ILE A 68 -9.46 10.77 11.65
C ILE A 68 -8.34 10.16 10.81
N GLN A 69 -7.08 10.37 11.21
CA GLN A 69 -5.96 9.73 10.53
C GLN A 69 -5.95 8.23 10.84
N GLY A 70 -5.68 7.40 9.84
CA GLY A 70 -5.44 5.98 10.03
C GLY A 70 -4.13 5.67 10.77
N PRO A 71 -3.84 4.37 11.00
CA PRO A 71 -4.64 3.23 10.58
C PRO A 71 -5.82 2.91 11.52
N MET A 72 -6.77 2.15 11.00
CA MET A 72 -7.85 1.52 11.77
C MET A 72 -7.46 0.07 12.07
N TYR A 73 -7.74 -0.36 13.30
CA TYR A 73 -7.57 -1.74 13.73
C TYR A 73 -8.92 -2.37 14.05
N ASP A 74 -9.14 -3.59 13.56
CA ASP A 74 -10.16 -4.48 14.08
C ASP A 74 -9.57 -5.26 15.26
N VAL A 75 -10.17 -5.12 16.43
CA VAL A 75 -9.74 -5.76 17.68
C VAL A 75 -10.77 -6.76 18.20
N SER A 76 -11.72 -7.17 17.37
CA SER A 76 -12.78 -8.13 17.73
C SER A 76 -12.27 -9.58 17.81
N GLY A 77 -11.17 -9.89 17.12
CA GLY A 77 -10.56 -11.22 17.08
C GLY A 77 -9.51 -11.47 18.17
N ALA A 78 -8.82 -12.60 18.07
CA ALA A 78 -7.75 -12.99 19.01
C ALA A 78 -6.51 -12.08 18.96
N SER A 79 -6.33 -11.31 17.90
CA SER A 79 -5.23 -10.37 17.73
C SER A 79 -5.71 -9.16 16.93
N PRO A 80 -5.20 -7.94 17.22
CA PRO A 80 -5.51 -6.76 16.44
C PRO A 80 -5.10 -6.92 14.97
N VAL A 81 -6.00 -6.56 14.05
CA VAL A 81 -5.76 -6.59 12.61
C VAL A 81 -5.82 -5.17 12.06
N ASN A 82 -4.75 -4.73 11.41
CA ASN A 82 -4.73 -3.44 10.72
C ASN A 82 -5.55 -3.54 9.41
N VAL A 83 -6.83 -3.15 9.46
CA VAL A 83 -7.74 -3.21 8.31
C VAL A 83 -7.38 -2.20 7.23
N THR A 84 -6.69 -1.11 7.58
CA THR A 84 -6.14 -0.17 6.59
C THR A 84 -5.14 -0.88 5.69
N ASN A 85 -4.16 -1.56 6.29
CA ASN A 85 -3.10 -2.20 5.52
C ASN A 85 -3.60 -3.40 4.71
N GLN A 86 -4.58 -4.16 5.24
CA GLN A 86 -5.23 -5.21 4.47
C GLN A 86 -5.89 -4.68 3.20
N LEU A 87 -6.57 -3.53 3.28
CA LEU A 87 -7.14 -2.86 2.12
C LEU A 87 -6.04 -2.43 1.13
N LEU A 88 -4.91 -1.92 1.62
CA LEU A 88 -3.79 -1.48 0.78
C LEU A 88 -3.08 -2.63 0.05
N MET A 89 -3.20 -3.87 0.52
CA MET A 89 -2.61 -5.03 -0.17
C MET A 89 -3.11 -5.17 -1.61
N LYS A 90 -4.34 -4.76 -1.93
CA LYS A 90 -4.84 -4.77 -3.31
C LYS A 90 -4.04 -3.82 -4.22
N HIS A 91 -3.63 -2.66 -3.69
CA HIS A 91 -2.82 -1.68 -4.41
C HIS A 91 -1.37 -2.15 -4.53
N LEU A 92 -0.83 -2.77 -3.47
CA LEU A 92 0.49 -3.37 -3.49
C LEU A 92 0.58 -4.48 -4.55
N ASN A 93 -0.42 -5.34 -4.63
CA ASN A 93 -0.47 -6.41 -5.63
C ASN A 93 -0.64 -5.88 -7.06
N ALA A 94 -1.32 -4.74 -7.24
CA ALA A 94 -1.42 -4.09 -8.54
C ALA A 94 -0.06 -3.62 -9.10
N LEU A 95 0.90 -3.33 -8.21
CA LEU A 95 2.27 -2.93 -8.57
C LEU A 95 3.23 -4.10 -8.76
N GLU A 96 2.78 -5.36 -8.70
CA GLU A 96 3.66 -6.54 -8.78
C GLU A 96 4.55 -6.55 -10.02
N LYS A 97 4.03 -6.09 -11.17
CA LYS A 97 4.78 -6.00 -12.44
C LYS A 97 5.91 -4.95 -12.40
N GLU A 98 5.82 -4.00 -11.48
CA GLU A 98 6.79 -2.92 -11.34
C GLU A 98 7.91 -3.30 -10.37
N MET A 99 7.70 -4.29 -9.49
CA MET A 99 8.65 -4.71 -8.46
C MET A 99 9.96 -5.27 -9.05
N ILE A 100 11.06 -5.05 -8.33
CA ILE A 100 12.34 -5.74 -8.57
C ILE A 100 12.37 -6.96 -7.64
N ILE A 101 12.39 -8.16 -8.22
CA ILE A 101 12.17 -9.40 -7.46
C ILE A 101 13.46 -10.21 -7.38
N TYR A 102 13.92 -10.48 -6.16
CA TYR A 102 15.01 -11.40 -5.85
C TYR A 102 14.40 -12.66 -5.22
N LYS A 103 14.14 -13.65 -6.08
CA LYS A 103 13.40 -14.86 -5.72
C LYS A 103 14.28 -15.87 -5.00
N ALA A 104 13.78 -16.39 -3.87
CA ALA A 104 14.39 -17.51 -3.18
C ALA A 104 14.23 -18.82 -3.99
N PRO A 105 15.25 -19.68 -4.08
CA PRO A 105 15.14 -20.97 -4.76
C PRO A 105 14.08 -21.90 -4.14
N GLN A 106 13.97 -21.88 -2.81
CA GLN A 106 12.97 -22.62 -2.03
C GLN A 106 12.13 -21.62 -1.24
N GLU A 107 11.20 -20.96 -1.94
CA GLU A 107 10.37 -19.88 -1.39
C GLU A 107 9.49 -20.38 -0.23
N LYS A 108 9.71 -19.80 0.95
CA LYS A 108 8.93 -20.02 2.18
C LYS A 108 8.16 -18.77 2.56
N HIS A 109 8.75 -17.61 2.33
CA HIS A 109 8.20 -16.30 2.66
C HIS A 109 8.40 -15.32 1.51
N VAL A 110 7.47 -14.38 1.36
CA VAL A 110 7.56 -13.27 0.41
C VAL A 110 7.39 -11.98 1.19
N ILE A 111 8.35 -11.08 1.06
CA ILE A 111 8.29 -9.73 1.65
C ILE A 111 8.38 -8.68 0.55
N THR A 112 7.64 -7.59 0.70
CA THR A 112 7.80 -6.39 -0.13
C THR A 112 8.54 -5.33 0.67
N VAL A 113 9.61 -4.78 0.11
CA VAL A 113 10.47 -3.82 0.81
C VAL A 113 10.42 -2.49 0.09
N PHE A 114 9.97 -1.46 0.78
CA PHE A 114 10.16 -0.07 0.37
C PHE A 114 11.62 0.30 0.64
N THR A 115 12.37 0.56 -0.43
CA THR A 115 13.82 0.76 -0.40
C THR A 115 14.23 2.10 -0.99
N ASP A 116 15.39 2.60 -0.55
CA ASP A 116 16.03 3.81 -1.06
C ASP A 116 17.50 3.50 -1.33
N ILE A 117 17.98 3.73 -2.56
CA ILE A 117 19.37 3.47 -2.96
C ILE A 117 20.39 4.38 -2.27
N THR A 118 19.95 5.38 -1.51
CA THR A 118 20.80 6.27 -0.70
C THR A 118 20.79 5.89 0.79
N CYS A 119 20.09 4.83 1.17
CA CYS A 119 19.94 4.42 2.56
C CYS A 119 20.95 3.33 2.95
N GLY A 120 21.80 3.60 3.94
CA GLY A 120 22.81 2.65 4.43
C GLY A 120 22.25 1.28 4.84
N TYR A 121 21.08 1.22 5.49
CA TYR A 121 20.45 -0.05 5.84
C TYR A 121 19.81 -0.76 4.63
N CYS A 122 19.44 -0.02 3.58
CA CYS A 122 19.02 -0.64 2.32
C CYS A 122 20.22 -1.28 1.61
N HIS A 123 21.40 -0.63 1.63
CA HIS A 123 22.66 -1.25 1.17
C HIS A 123 22.93 -2.54 1.92
N LYS A 124 22.90 -2.48 3.26
CA LYS A 124 23.12 -3.67 4.09
C LYS A 124 22.15 -4.81 3.78
N LEU A 125 20.86 -4.51 3.65
CA LEU A 125 19.85 -5.52 3.29
C LEU A 125 20.15 -6.15 1.93
N HIS A 126 20.55 -5.34 0.95
CA HIS A 126 20.83 -5.81 -0.40
C HIS A 126 22.14 -6.61 -0.50
N GLU A 127 23.18 -6.24 0.23
CA GLU A 127 24.42 -7.01 0.35
C GLU A 127 24.16 -8.44 0.86
N GLU A 128 23.18 -8.59 1.76
CA GLU A 128 22.76 -9.85 2.36
C GLU A 128 21.69 -10.60 1.55
N MET A 129 21.33 -10.14 0.33
CA MET A 129 20.22 -10.70 -0.46
C MET A 129 20.31 -12.23 -0.65
N LYS A 130 21.52 -12.74 -0.89
CA LYS A 130 21.75 -14.19 -1.04
C LYS A 130 21.41 -14.96 0.24
N ASP A 131 21.66 -14.39 1.40
CA ASP A 131 21.36 -15.03 2.68
C ASP A 131 19.85 -15.05 2.96
N TYR A 132 19.13 -13.97 2.63
CA TYR A 132 17.65 -13.98 2.66
C TYR A 132 17.10 -15.08 1.74
N ASN A 133 17.58 -15.13 0.50
CA ASN A 133 17.12 -16.10 -0.49
C ASN A 133 17.46 -17.54 -0.07
N ALA A 134 18.64 -17.79 0.50
CA ALA A 134 19.03 -19.10 1.02
C ALA A 134 18.13 -19.57 2.18
N LEU A 135 17.60 -18.64 2.98
CA LEU A 135 16.64 -18.91 4.05
C LEU A 135 15.20 -19.07 3.55
N GLY A 136 14.97 -18.97 2.24
CA GLY A 136 13.66 -19.10 1.61
C GLY A 136 12.85 -17.80 1.59
N ILE A 137 13.47 -16.64 1.75
CA ILE A 137 12.81 -15.35 1.74
C ILE A 137 12.97 -14.71 0.36
N THR A 138 11.88 -14.57 -0.38
CA THR A 138 11.82 -13.77 -1.61
C THR A 138 11.62 -12.30 -1.24
N VAL A 139 12.47 -11.43 -1.80
CA VAL A 139 12.39 -9.98 -1.58
C VAL A 139 11.88 -9.30 -2.84
N ARG A 140 10.86 -8.46 -2.71
CA ARG A 140 10.29 -7.64 -3.79
C ARG A 140 10.48 -6.17 -3.45
N TYR A 141 11.26 -5.41 -4.23
CA TYR A 141 11.45 -3.99 -3.96
C TYR A 141 10.39 -3.12 -4.62
N LEU A 142 9.98 -2.08 -3.89
CA LEU A 142 9.36 -0.87 -4.41
C LEU A 142 10.21 0.33 -4.00
N ALA A 143 10.28 1.35 -4.86
CA ALA A 143 11.08 2.54 -4.60
C ALA A 143 10.41 3.46 -3.57
N PHE A 144 11.18 3.99 -2.63
CA PHE A 144 10.72 4.96 -1.64
C PHE A 144 11.83 6.01 -1.39
N PRO A 145 11.90 7.08 -2.20
CA PRO A 145 12.90 8.12 -2.00
C PRO A 145 12.60 8.89 -0.71
N ARG A 146 13.40 8.73 0.35
CA ARG A 146 13.15 9.38 1.65
C ARG A 146 13.23 10.91 1.57
N GLN A 147 13.97 11.42 0.59
CA GLN A 147 14.11 12.86 0.32
C GLN A 147 12.91 13.43 -0.47
N GLY A 148 11.92 12.61 -0.79
CA GLY A 148 10.72 12.98 -1.51
C GLY A 148 10.83 12.81 -3.02
N LEU A 149 9.70 13.06 -3.67
CA LEU A 149 9.60 13.18 -5.12
C LEU A 149 10.43 14.41 -5.58
N ASP A 150 10.98 14.36 -6.78
CA ASP A 150 11.95 15.35 -7.34
C ASP A 150 13.39 15.28 -6.80
N SER A 151 13.68 14.43 -5.81
CA SER A 151 15.05 14.21 -5.33
C SER A 151 15.91 13.46 -6.35
N GLN A 152 17.24 13.61 -6.27
CA GLN A 152 18.16 12.83 -7.11
C GLN A 152 17.95 11.31 -6.92
N ALA A 153 17.63 10.88 -5.70
CA ALA A 153 17.33 9.49 -5.40
C ALA A 153 16.10 8.98 -6.18
N GLU A 154 15.06 9.81 -6.33
CA GLU A 154 13.89 9.49 -7.15
C GLU A 154 14.29 9.30 -8.62
N GLN A 155 15.03 10.26 -9.19
CA GLN A 155 15.45 10.23 -10.60
C GLN A 155 16.33 9.02 -10.94
N ASP A 156 17.24 8.69 -10.04
CA ASP A 156 18.13 7.53 -10.15
C ASP A 156 17.32 6.23 -10.02
N MET A 157 16.41 6.13 -9.05
CA MET A 157 15.54 4.95 -8.91
C MET A 157 14.57 4.80 -10.09
N LYS A 158 14.03 5.88 -10.63
CA LYS A 158 13.24 5.86 -11.88
C LYS A 158 14.03 5.22 -13.01
N SER A 159 15.30 5.60 -13.17
CA SER A 159 16.18 5.02 -14.19
C SER A 159 16.44 3.53 -13.94
N ILE A 160 16.65 3.10 -12.69
CA ILE A 160 16.80 1.68 -12.33
C ILE A 160 15.52 0.90 -12.67
N TRP A 161 14.35 1.41 -12.30
CA TRP A 161 13.05 0.77 -12.56
C TRP A 161 12.68 0.74 -14.04
N CYS A 162 13.27 1.61 -14.85
CA CYS A 162 13.12 1.62 -16.31
C CYS A 162 14.23 0.86 -17.05
N ALA A 163 15.20 0.29 -16.34
CA ALA A 163 16.24 -0.51 -16.97
C ALA A 163 15.65 -1.79 -17.57
N LYS A 164 16.25 -2.25 -18.69
CA LYS A 164 15.89 -3.53 -19.33
C LYS A 164 16.05 -4.72 -18.37
N ASP A 165 17.07 -4.65 -17.52
CA ASP A 165 17.32 -5.60 -16.44
C ASP A 165 17.36 -4.81 -15.12
N LYS A 166 16.21 -4.75 -14.44
CA LYS A 166 16.05 -3.98 -13.21
C LYS A 166 16.91 -4.53 -12.08
N ASN A 167 17.03 -5.85 -11.97
CA ASN A 167 17.86 -6.50 -10.95
C ASN A 167 19.32 -6.09 -11.12
N LYS A 168 19.87 -6.22 -12.33
CA LYS A 168 21.25 -5.80 -12.61
C LYS A 168 21.48 -4.32 -12.35
N ALA A 169 20.54 -3.46 -12.78
CA ALA A 169 20.66 -2.02 -12.56
C ALA A 169 20.63 -1.65 -11.06
N PHE A 170 19.79 -2.34 -10.28
CA PHE A 170 19.74 -2.17 -8.84
C PHE A 170 21.03 -2.67 -8.17
N ASP A 171 21.52 -3.88 -8.52
CA ASP A 171 22.78 -4.43 -8.02
C ASP A 171 23.96 -3.48 -8.28
N ASP A 172 24.06 -2.94 -9.50
CA ASP A 172 25.13 -2.02 -9.89
C ASP A 172 25.04 -0.69 -9.13
N ALA A 173 23.83 -0.16 -8.91
CA ALA A 173 23.61 1.05 -8.11
C ALA A 173 24.00 0.84 -6.64
N MET A 174 23.55 -0.26 -6.03
CA MET A 174 23.84 -0.59 -4.63
C MET A 174 25.34 -0.90 -4.40
N ALA A 175 26.05 -1.32 -5.44
CA ALA A 175 27.50 -1.50 -5.46
C ALA A 175 28.30 -0.23 -5.80
N GLY A 176 27.64 0.92 -5.97
CA GLY A 176 28.29 2.21 -6.23
C GLY A 176 28.80 2.41 -7.66
N LYS A 177 28.34 1.62 -8.63
CA LYS A 177 28.77 1.73 -10.05
C LYS A 177 28.00 2.80 -10.84
N GLY A 178 27.11 3.54 -10.18
CA GLY A 178 26.28 4.58 -10.76
C GLY A 178 25.06 4.04 -11.52
N VAL A 179 24.18 4.96 -11.92
CA VAL A 179 22.92 4.64 -12.59
C VAL A 179 22.97 5.14 -14.03
N LYS A 180 22.57 4.28 -14.97
CA LYS A 180 22.40 4.68 -16.37
C LYS A 180 21.00 5.26 -16.55
N ALA A 181 20.92 6.46 -17.10
CA ALA A 181 19.65 7.12 -17.37
C ALA A 181 18.74 6.24 -18.26
N ALA A 182 17.50 6.07 -17.84
CA ALA A 182 16.47 5.35 -18.60
C ALA A 182 15.09 5.93 -18.27
N THR A 183 14.18 5.87 -19.23
CA THR A 183 12.80 6.34 -19.06
C THR A 183 11.82 5.30 -19.57
N CYS A 184 10.66 5.24 -18.92
CA CYS A 184 9.55 4.33 -19.18
C CYS A 184 8.31 4.82 -18.41
N ASP A 185 7.21 4.07 -18.47
CA ASP A 185 5.93 4.49 -17.88
C ASP A 185 5.82 4.28 -16.35
N VAL A 186 6.78 3.59 -15.71
CA VAL A 186 6.77 3.31 -14.26
C VAL A 186 6.80 4.60 -13.46
N ASP A 187 5.77 4.94 -12.71
CA ASP A 187 5.73 6.17 -11.91
C ASP A 187 6.14 5.91 -10.45
N ILE A 188 7.31 6.40 -10.05
CA ILE A 188 7.83 6.25 -8.68
C ILE A 188 6.92 6.95 -7.65
N ALA A 189 6.13 7.95 -8.06
CA ALA A 189 5.15 8.58 -7.19
C ALA A 189 4.09 7.58 -6.69
N ASN A 190 3.71 6.59 -7.51
CA ASN A 190 2.77 5.54 -7.10
C ASN A 190 3.37 4.63 -6.02
N HIS A 191 4.66 4.28 -6.15
CA HIS A 191 5.36 3.51 -5.13
C HIS A 191 5.46 4.29 -3.82
N TYR A 192 5.89 5.56 -3.91
CA TYR A 192 6.05 6.43 -2.76
C TYR A 192 4.73 6.67 -2.03
N ALA A 193 3.67 7.04 -2.74
CA ALA A 193 2.34 7.26 -2.17
C ALA A 193 1.80 6.01 -1.47
N LEU A 194 2.00 4.82 -2.06
CA LEU A 194 1.61 3.57 -1.41
C LEU A 194 2.40 3.32 -0.13
N GLY A 195 3.72 3.58 -0.13
CA GLY A 195 4.53 3.51 1.08
C GLY A 195 4.01 4.45 2.18
N VAL A 196 3.69 5.70 1.84
CA VAL A 196 3.10 6.68 2.77
C VAL A 196 1.76 6.17 3.32
N GLN A 197 0.92 5.55 2.48
CA GLN A 197 -0.35 4.95 2.91
C GLN A 197 -0.16 3.78 3.88
N PHE A 198 0.87 2.96 3.70
CA PHE A 198 1.27 1.91 4.66
C PHE A 198 1.90 2.47 5.95
N GLY A 199 2.11 3.79 6.06
CA GLY A 199 2.75 4.43 7.20
C GLY A 199 4.29 4.35 7.18
N VAL A 200 4.90 4.13 6.01
CA VAL A 200 6.35 4.13 5.85
C VAL A 200 6.89 5.53 6.07
N SER A 201 7.77 5.68 7.06
CA SER A 201 8.47 6.92 7.39
C SER A 201 10.00 6.82 7.29
N GLY A 202 10.52 5.62 7.00
CA GLY A 202 11.94 5.35 6.82
C GLY A 202 12.16 4.06 6.04
N THR A 203 13.37 3.89 5.51
CA THR A 203 13.75 2.70 4.72
C THR A 203 14.93 1.95 5.36
N PRO A 204 15.03 0.62 5.20
CA PRO A 204 14.03 -0.24 4.57
C PRO A 204 12.77 -0.37 5.44
N ALA A 205 11.60 -0.46 4.80
CA ALA A 205 10.35 -0.81 5.45
C ALA A 205 9.77 -2.06 4.80
N ILE A 206 9.43 -3.06 5.61
CA ILE A 206 9.15 -4.41 5.14
C ILE A 206 7.67 -4.70 5.34
N VAL A 207 6.94 -4.91 4.25
CA VAL A 207 5.52 -5.27 4.23
C VAL A 207 5.38 -6.77 4.01
N LEU A 208 4.68 -7.42 4.94
CA LEU A 208 4.38 -8.84 4.89
C LEU A 208 3.16 -9.14 4.00
N SER A 209 2.93 -10.41 3.68
CA SER A 209 1.79 -10.85 2.86
C SER A 209 0.42 -10.49 3.43
N ASN A 210 0.31 -10.24 4.74
CA ASN A 210 -0.93 -9.82 5.39
C ASN A 210 -1.03 -8.30 5.60
N GLY A 211 -0.10 -7.52 5.05
CA GLY A 211 -0.04 -6.06 5.19
C GLY A 211 0.61 -5.54 6.48
N TYR A 212 1.08 -6.42 7.37
CA TYR A 212 1.85 -5.99 8.53
C TYR A 212 3.15 -5.32 8.08
N VAL A 213 3.49 -4.19 8.69
CA VAL A 213 4.72 -3.44 8.39
C VAL A 213 5.72 -3.68 9.52
N VAL A 214 6.85 -4.31 9.20
CA VAL A 214 8.02 -4.39 10.06
C VAL A 214 8.87 -3.14 9.79
N PRO A 215 8.99 -2.21 10.75
CA PRO A 215 9.80 -1.03 10.57
C PRO A 215 11.29 -1.36 10.69
N GLY A 216 12.09 -0.87 9.74
CA GLY A 216 13.54 -0.96 9.79
C GLY A 216 14.11 -2.26 9.23
N TYR A 217 15.43 -2.36 9.35
CA TYR A 217 16.22 -3.52 8.93
C TYR A 217 16.23 -4.59 10.02
N GLN A 218 16.12 -5.84 9.62
CA GLN A 218 16.45 -7.02 10.41
C GLN A 218 17.34 -7.92 9.57
N GLY A 219 18.39 -8.51 10.14
CA GLY A 219 19.27 -9.39 9.37
C GLY A 219 18.57 -10.67 8.91
N PRO A 220 19.13 -11.43 7.96
CA PRO A 220 18.47 -12.59 7.34
C PRO A 220 17.92 -13.62 8.34
N LYS A 221 18.70 -13.96 9.38
CA LYS A 221 18.30 -14.93 10.40
C LYS A 221 17.17 -14.40 11.28
N GLU A 222 17.31 -13.17 11.77
CA GLU A 222 16.30 -12.50 12.60
C GLU A 222 14.98 -12.35 11.84
N MET A 223 15.05 -11.89 10.58
CA MET A 223 13.90 -11.80 9.70
C MET A 223 13.24 -13.16 9.48
N LYS A 224 14.03 -14.23 9.28
CA LYS A 224 13.48 -15.58 9.13
C LYS A 224 12.75 -16.06 10.39
N GLU A 225 13.33 -15.84 11.56
CA GLU A 225 12.73 -16.20 12.85
C GLU A 225 11.44 -15.41 13.09
N PHE A 226 11.47 -14.10 12.82
CA PHE A 226 10.32 -13.23 12.90
C PHE A 226 9.18 -13.69 11.98
N LEU A 227 9.47 -13.97 10.70
CA LEU A 227 8.48 -14.42 9.73
C LEU A 227 7.85 -15.76 10.11
N ASP A 228 8.64 -16.69 10.64
CA ASP A 228 8.14 -17.99 11.11
C ASP A 228 7.22 -17.84 12.32
N ALA A 229 7.59 -17.01 13.29
CA ALA A 229 6.78 -16.75 14.47
C ALA A 229 5.46 -16.06 14.11
N HIS A 230 5.54 -15.04 13.24
CA HIS A 230 4.38 -14.28 12.76
C HIS A 230 3.41 -15.15 11.96
N ALA A 231 3.94 -16.02 11.08
CA ALA A 231 3.11 -16.96 10.32
C ALA A 231 2.35 -17.95 11.21
N LYS A 232 2.97 -18.44 12.30
CA LYS A 232 2.29 -19.30 13.28
C LYS A 232 1.15 -18.55 13.98
N GLN A 233 1.43 -17.37 14.53
CA GLN A 233 0.43 -16.55 15.23
C GLN A 233 -0.77 -16.18 14.36
N THR A 234 -0.54 -15.86 13.08
CA THR A 234 -1.60 -15.40 12.17
C THR A 234 -2.36 -16.53 11.47
N SER A 235 -1.81 -17.75 11.44
CA SER A 235 -2.49 -18.93 10.85
C SER A 235 -3.46 -19.63 11.80
N GLY A 236 -3.55 -19.19 13.06
CA GLY A 236 -4.47 -19.76 14.06
C GLY A 236 -4.17 -21.22 14.41
N LYS A 237 -2.92 -21.68 14.21
CA LYS A 237 -2.41 -22.99 14.59
C LYS A 237 -1.29 -22.89 15.60
#